data_AF-A0A6B2GE68-F1
#
_entry.id   AF-A0A6B2GE68-F1
#
_cell.length_a   1.000
_cell.length_b   1.000
_cell.length_c   1.000
_cell.angle_alpha   90.00
_cell.angle_beta   90.00
_cell.angle_gamma   90.00
#
_symmetry.space_group_name_H-M   'P 1'
#
loop_
_entity.id
_entity.type
_entity.pdbx_description
1 polymer ?
#
loop_
_entity_poly.entity_id
_entity_poly.type
_entity_poly.pdbx_seq_one_letter_code
_entity_poly.pdbx_strand_id
1 'polypeptide(L)'
;MGKQFSPFSKESLMPKPERLEVFKHKGALKIGIPKEILLEEKRICLTPDAVSTLVNNGHEVLVETGAGIGANYTDKNYSEAGAKIAYDNKSVLGCQIILKVEPPTPDEIALINPQSVLFSAMQLKTQD
;
A
#
# COMPACT_ATOMS: atom_id res chain seq x y z
N MET A 1 -60.50 -21.50 -21.55
CA MET A 1 -59.12 -21.60 -21.03
C MET A 1 -58.34 -20.38 -21.48
N GLY A 2 -58.23 -19.36 -20.62
CA GLY A 2 -57.55 -18.10 -20.96
C GLY A 2 -56.04 -18.27 -20.96
N LYS A 3 -55.37 -17.93 -22.07
CA LYS A 3 -53.91 -17.86 -22.13
C LYS A 3 -53.44 -16.78 -21.16
N GLN A 4 -52.75 -17.18 -20.10
CA GLN A 4 -52.18 -16.28 -19.11
C GLN A 4 -51.15 -15.37 -19.81
N PHE A 5 -51.51 -14.09 -19.99
CA PHE A 5 -50.69 -13.09 -20.66
C PHE A 5 -49.64 -12.56 -19.68
N SER A 6 -48.58 -13.34 -19.49
CA SER A 6 -47.39 -12.90 -18.76
C SER A 6 -46.51 -12.08 -19.70
N PRO A 7 -46.08 -10.85 -19.33
CA PRO A 7 -45.07 -10.10 -20.09
C PRO A 7 -43.66 -10.71 -19.93
N PHE A 8 -43.52 -11.76 -19.12
CA PHE A 8 -42.26 -12.46 -18.86
C PHE A 8 -42.26 -13.85 -19.52
N SER A 9 -41.17 -14.18 -20.20
CA SER A 9 -40.88 -15.54 -20.68
C SER A 9 -40.76 -16.51 -19.51
N LYS A 10 -41.08 -17.80 -19.72
CA LYS A 10 -40.96 -18.85 -18.69
C LYS A 10 -39.59 -18.89 -18.02
N GLU A 11 -38.53 -18.62 -18.79
CA GLU A 11 -37.14 -18.56 -18.31
C GLU A 11 -36.87 -17.38 -17.38
N SER A 12 -37.56 -16.25 -17.58
CA SER A 12 -37.41 -15.04 -16.75
C SER A 12 -38.09 -15.20 -15.38
N LEU A 13 -39.06 -16.10 -15.29
CA LEU A 13 -39.76 -16.48 -14.06
C LEU A 13 -39.02 -17.57 -13.27
N MET A 14 -37.95 -18.15 -13.84
CA MET A 14 -37.14 -19.12 -13.12
C MET A 14 -36.27 -18.41 -12.07
N PRO A 15 -36.26 -18.89 -10.81
CA PRO A 15 -35.38 -18.35 -9.79
C PRO A 15 -33.94 -18.55 -10.23
N LYS A 16 -33.18 -17.45 -10.30
CA LYS A 16 -31.75 -17.52 -10.58
C LYS A 16 -31.05 -18.14 -9.36
N PRO A 17 -30.05 -19.00 -9.57
CA PRO A 17 -29.26 -19.51 -8.45
C PRO A 17 -28.62 -18.33 -7.71
N GLU A 18 -28.69 -18.37 -6.39
CA GLU A 18 -28.04 -17.39 -5.51
C GLU A 18 -26.54 -17.38 -5.83
N ARG A 19 -25.98 -16.19 -6.10
CA ARG A 19 -24.55 -16.06 -6.36
C ARG A 19 -23.83 -16.19 -5.03
N LEU A 20 -22.80 -17.04 -4.98
CA LEU A 20 -21.94 -17.16 -3.81
C LEU A 20 -21.35 -15.78 -3.49
N GLU A 21 -21.49 -15.34 -2.24
CA GLU A 21 -20.90 -14.09 -1.78
C GLU A 21 -19.38 -14.21 -1.84
N VAL A 22 -18.72 -13.43 -2.70
CA VAL A 22 -17.26 -13.42 -2.76
C VAL A 22 -16.77 -12.62 -1.56
N PHE A 23 -16.37 -13.32 -0.50
CA PHE A 23 -15.68 -12.72 0.62
C PHE A 23 -14.41 -12.04 0.10
N LYS A 24 -14.39 -10.71 0.03
CA LYS A 24 -13.15 -9.97 -0.19
C LYS A 24 -12.21 -10.33 0.95
N HIS A 25 -11.20 -11.14 0.66
CA HIS A 25 -10.11 -11.35 1.61
C HIS A 25 -9.48 -9.99 1.86
N LYS A 26 -9.51 -9.55 3.13
CA LYS A 26 -8.77 -8.38 3.58
C LYS A 26 -7.29 -8.77 3.49
N GLY A 27 -6.69 -8.59 2.31
CA GLY A 27 -5.31 -9.00 2.06
C GLY A 27 -4.36 -8.24 2.98
N ALA A 28 -3.38 -8.95 3.54
CA ALA A 28 -2.29 -8.32 4.27
C ALA A 28 -1.37 -7.61 3.26
N LEU A 29 -1.47 -6.28 3.21
CA LEU A 29 -0.59 -5.43 2.41
C LEU A 29 0.82 -5.40 3.00
N LYS A 30 1.83 -5.43 2.14
CA LYS A 30 3.23 -5.16 2.49
C LYS A 30 3.59 -3.76 2.04
N ILE A 31 3.88 -2.89 2.99
CA ILE A 31 4.12 -1.46 2.80
C ILE A 31 5.57 -1.16 3.14
N GLY A 32 6.32 -0.59 2.20
CA GLY A 32 7.70 -0.17 2.37
C GLY A 32 7.81 1.35 2.52
N ILE A 33 8.61 1.80 3.48
CA ILE A 33 8.94 3.20 3.73
C ILE A 33 10.46 3.36 3.63
N PRO A 34 11.01 3.68 2.44
CA PRO A 34 12.44 3.89 2.26
C PRO A 34 12.90 5.17 2.97
N LYS A 35 14.21 5.29 3.16
CA LYS A 35 14.82 6.53 3.63
C LYS A 35 14.91 7.55 2.50
N GLU A 36 14.64 8.81 2.81
CA GLU A 36 14.82 9.88 1.82
C GLU A 36 16.31 10.18 1.59
N ILE A 37 16.67 10.34 0.30
CA ILE A 37 18.04 10.52 -0.17
C ILE A 37 18.39 12.02 -0.27
N LEU A 38 17.38 12.86 -0.51
CA LEU A 38 17.55 14.31 -0.63
C LEU A 38 17.93 14.92 0.71
N LEU A 39 19.08 15.59 0.76
CA LEU A 39 19.68 16.14 2.00
C LEU A 39 18.79 17.14 2.74
N GLU A 40 17.95 17.87 2.01
CA GLU A 40 17.04 18.87 2.57
C GLU A 40 15.72 18.26 3.03
N GLU A 41 15.41 17.02 2.63
CA GLU A 41 14.17 16.34 2.97
C GLU A 41 14.29 15.65 4.33
N LYS A 42 13.51 16.15 5.29
CA LYS A 42 13.49 15.65 6.68
C LYS A 42 12.18 14.95 7.02
N ARG A 43 11.18 14.99 6.14
CA ARG A 43 9.88 14.39 6.38
C ARG A 43 9.93 12.89 6.16
N ILE A 44 8.95 12.21 6.73
CA ILE A 44 8.69 10.78 6.51
C ILE A 44 7.19 10.60 6.22
N CYS A 45 6.84 9.67 5.33
CA CYS A 45 5.46 9.48 4.88
C CYS A 45 4.50 9.07 5.99
N LEU A 46 4.94 8.20 6.90
CA LEU A 46 4.13 7.73 8.01
C LEU A 46 4.85 7.95 9.33
N THR A 47 4.12 8.50 10.29
CA THR A 47 4.53 8.56 11.69
C THR A 47 4.40 7.17 12.34
N PRO A 48 5.10 6.91 13.45
CA PRO A 48 4.95 5.66 14.20
C PRO A 48 3.48 5.36 14.59
N ASP A 49 2.68 6.39 14.87
CA ASP A 49 1.24 6.24 15.17
C ASP A 49 0.43 5.71 13.98
N ALA A 50 0.67 6.25 12.78
CA ALA A 50 0.04 5.77 11.56
C ALA A 50 0.50 4.33 11.21
N VAL A 51 1.77 4.02 11.46
CA VAL A 51 2.31 2.66 11.31
C VAL A 51 1.60 1.69 12.26
N SER A 52 1.46 2.03 13.53
CA SER A 52 0.73 1.22 14.51
C SER A 52 -0.70 0.94 14.06
N THR A 53 -1.39 1.95 13.51
CA THR A 53 -2.74 1.78 12.96
C THR A 53 -2.78 0.76 11.81
N LEU A 54 -1.82 0.82 10.88
CA LEU A 54 -1.74 -0.13 9.76
C LEU A 54 -1.43 -1.56 10.24
N VAL A 55 -0.48 -1.70 11.15
CA VAL A 55 -0.09 -3.00 11.73
C VAL A 55 -1.26 -3.62 12.50
N ASN A 56 -1.97 -2.83 13.31
CA ASN A 56 -3.18 -3.27 14.03
C ASN A 56 -4.32 -3.68 13.09
N ASN A 57 -4.34 -3.18 11.86
CA ASN A 57 -5.30 -3.60 10.82
C ASN A 57 -4.86 -4.87 10.06
N GLY A 58 -3.73 -5.48 10.41
CA GLY A 58 -3.20 -6.70 9.81
C GLY A 58 -2.29 -6.48 8.60
N HIS A 59 -1.74 -5.28 8.43
CA HIS A 59 -0.76 -4.97 7.39
C HIS A 59 0.67 -5.09 7.90
N GLU A 60 1.61 -5.38 7.01
CA GLU A 60 3.03 -5.47 7.34
C GLU A 60 3.73 -4.20 6.84
N VAL A 61 4.37 -3.47 7.75
CA VAL A 61 5.11 -2.25 7.43
C VAL A 61 6.60 -2.49 7.60
N LEU A 62 7.37 -2.24 6.55
CA LEU A 62 8.83 -2.26 6.54
C LEU A 62 9.32 -0.82 6.46
N VAL A 63 10.24 -0.46 7.36
CA VAL A 63 10.84 0.88 7.42
C VAL A 63 12.35 0.74 7.30
N GLU A 64 12.96 1.53 6.42
CA GLU A 64 14.42 1.56 6.32
C GLU A 64 15.04 2.17 7.58
N THR A 65 16.14 1.59 8.05
CA THR A 65 16.91 2.12 9.18
C THR A 65 17.29 3.59 8.95
N GLY A 66 17.00 4.41 9.96
CA GLY A 66 17.29 5.83 9.94
C GLY A 66 16.37 6.68 9.06
N ALA A 67 15.33 6.11 8.43
CA ALA A 67 14.37 6.87 7.62
C ALA A 67 13.66 7.97 8.42
N GLY A 68 13.36 7.70 9.71
CA GLY A 68 12.64 8.63 10.57
C GLY A 68 13.49 9.70 11.25
N ILE A 69 14.82 9.63 11.17
CA ILE A 69 15.71 10.48 11.99
C ILE A 69 15.48 11.97 11.69
N GLY A 70 15.28 12.33 10.42
CA GLY A 70 14.99 13.71 10.02
C GLY A 70 13.71 14.26 10.64
N ALA A 71 12.72 13.39 10.91
CA ALA A 71 11.43 13.73 11.50
C ALA A 71 11.40 13.55 13.03
N ASN A 72 12.56 13.37 13.67
CA ASN A 72 12.72 13.07 15.11
C ASN A 72 12.09 11.75 15.57
N TYR A 73 11.99 10.76 14.67
CA TYR A 73 11.57 9.40 15.01
C TYR A 73 12.76 8.44 14.91
N THR A 74 12.99 7.68 15.96
CA THR A 74 14.04 6.65 15.97
C THR A 74 13.52 5.33 15.42
N ASP A 75 14.42 4.47 14.95
CA ASP A 75 14.10 3.10 14.52
C ASP A 75 13.36 2.33 15.63
N LYS A 76 13.70 2.61 16.89
CA LYS A 76 13.01 2.04 18.05
C LYS A 76 11.53 2.43 18.08
N ASN A 77 11.19 3.69 17.78
CA ASN A 77 9.79 4.13 17.77
C ASN A 77 8.96 3.39 16.70
N TYR A 78 9.55 3.13 15.53
CA TYR A 78 8.91 2.32 14.49
C TYR A 78 8.78 0.85 14.89
N SER A 79 9.84 0.27 15.48
CA SER A 79 9.80 -1.10 15.98
C SER A 79 8.76 -1.28 17.08
N GLU A 80 8.63 -0.32 18.01
CA GLU A 80 7.62 -0.33 19.07
C GLU A 80 6.19 -0.17 18.51
N ALA A 81 6.04 0.54 17.38
CA ALA A 81 4.79 0.61 16.63
C ALA A 81 4.46 -0.66 15.82
N GLY A 82 5.33 -1.68 15.85
CA GLY A 82 5.13 -2.95 15.17
C GLY A 82 5.64 -3.01 13.72
N ALA A 83 6.35 -1.98 13.24
CA ALA A 83 7.05 -2.06 11.97
C ALA A 83 8.30 -2.95 12.07
N LYS A 84 8.67 -3.54 10.93
CA LYS A 84 9.94 -4.24 10.74
C LYS A 84 10.98 -3.26 10.23
N ILE A 85 12.11 -3.17 10.94
CA ILE A 85 13.23 -2.34 10.49
C ILE A 85 14.06 -3.13 9.48
N ALA A 86 14.22 -2.59 8.29
CA ALA A 86 15.06 -3.12 7.23
C ALA A 86 16.37 -2.33 7.15
N TYR A 87 17.50 -3.04 7.07
CA TYR A 87 18.83 -2.43 6.93
C TYR A 87 19.25 -2.25 5.48
N ASP A 88 18.44 -2.76 4.55
CA ASP A 88 18.69 -2.76 3.12
C ASP A 88 17.52 -2.07 2.40
N ASN A 89 17.87 -1.14 1.53
CA ASN A 89 16.91 -0.33 0.78
C ASN A 89 16.10 -1.19 -0.22
N LYS A 90 16.75 -2.17 -0.86
CA LYS A 90 16.11 -3.08 -1.83
C LYS A 90 14.96 -3.88 -1.21
N SER A 91 15.11 -4.29 0.05
CA SER A 91 14.07 -5.01 0.79
C SER A 91 12.81 -4.16 1.00
N VAL A 92 12.99 -2.85 1.17
CA VAL A 92 11.89 -1.89 1.37
C VAL A 92 11.22 -1.54 0.04
N LEU A 93 12.01 -1.24 -0.99
CA LEU A 93 11.50 -0.97 -2.35
C LEU A 93 10.91 -2.20 -3.04
N GLY A 94 11.22 -3.41 -2.56
CA GLY A 94 10.59 -4.64 -3.02
C GLY A 94 9.16 -4.87 -2.50
N CYS A 95 8.62 -3.97 -1.68
CA CYS A 95 7.26 -4.08 -1.15
C CYS A 95 6.19 -3.83 -2.23
N GLN A 96 4.99 -4.38 -2.03
CA GLN A 96 3.86 -4.19 -2.95
C GLN A 96 3.40 -2.73 -2.99
N ILE A 97 3.49 -2.04 -1.86
CA ILE A 97 3.19 -0.62 -1.74
C ILE A 97 4.43 0.07 -1.21
N ILE A 98 4.81 1.18 -1.84
CA ILE A 98 5.98 1.98 -1.46
C ILE A 98 5.49 3.40 -1.21
N LEU A 99 5.82 3.93 -0.02
CA LEU A 99 5.44 5.28 0.39
C LEU A 99 6.69 6.15 0.49
N LYS A 100 6.80 7.12 -0.40
CA LYS A 100 7.93 8.05 -0.47
C LYS A 100 7.43 9.50 -0.50
N VAL A 101 8.21 10.46 0.00
CA VAL A 101 7.80 11.88 -0.03
C VAL A 101 8.17 12.44 -1.39
N GLU A 102 9.46 12.39 -1.71
CA GLU A 102 10.04 12.90 -2.94
C GLU A 102 9.97 11.85 -4.07
N PRO A 103 10.11 12.26 -5.33
CA PRO A 103 10.12 11.32 -6.45
C PRO A 103 11.25 10.29 -6.29
N PRO A 104 11.04 9.03 -6.68
CA PRO A 104 12.09 8.02 -6.66
C PRO A 104 13.16 8.36 -7.68
N THR A 105 14.40 8.08 -7.33
CA THR A 105 15.54 8.18 -8.25
C THR A 105 15.53 7.04 -9.27
N PRO A 106 16.25 7.15 -10.42
CA PRO A 106 16.34 6.08 -11.40
C PRO A 106 16.88 4.75 -10.82
N ASP A 107 17.78 4.84 -9.84
CA ASP A 107 18.34 3.68 -9.14
C ASP A 107 17.28 3.00 -8.25
N GLU A 108 16.51 3.79 -7.50
CA GLU A 108 15.38 3.28 -6.72
C GLU A 108 14.33 2.62 -7.63
N ILE A 109 13.99 3.25 -8.76
CA ILE A 109 13.03 2.70 -9.74
C ILE A 109 13.47 1.31 -10.23
N ALA A 110 14.77 1.08 -10.42
CA ALA A 110 15.29 -0.23 -10.84
C ALA A 110 15.12 -1.32 -9.77
N LEU A 111 14.94 -0.94 -8.50
CA LEU A 111 14.71 -1.85 -7.37
C LEU A 111 13.22 -2.10 -7.09
N ILE A 112 12.33 -1.28 -7.66
CA ILE A 112 10.87 -1.43 -7.49
C ILE A 112 10.39 -2.64 -8.29
N ASN A 113 9.67 -3.53 -7.60
CA ASN A 113 9.09 -4.71 -8.25
C ASN A 113 7.99 -4.31 -9.25
N PRO A 114 7.84 -5.04 -10.37
CA PRO A 114 6.73 -4.83 -11.28
C PRO A 114 5.39 -5.04 -10.56
N GLN A 115 4.36 -4.32 -10.98
CA GLN A 115 3.02 -4.33 -10.37
C GLN A 115 2.95 -3.82 -8.91
N SER A 116 3.96 -3.08 -8.46
CA SER A 116 3.93 -2.37 -7.17
C SER A 116 3.21 -1.03 -7.31
N VAL A 117 2.67 -0.53 -6.20
CA VAL A 117 2.05 0.79 -6.10
C VAL A 117 3.01 1.74 -5.41
N LEU A 118 3.39 2.81 -6.10
CA LEU A 118 4.18 3.90 -5.52
C LEU A 118 3.28 5.09 -5.19
N PHE A 119 3.32 5.54 -3.95
CA PHE A 119 2.75 6.83 -3.53
C PHE A 119 3.89 7.80 -3.24
N SER A 120 3.98 8.87 -4.03
CA SER A 120 5.00 9.92 -3.92
C SER A 120 4.56 11.21 -4.62
N ALA A 121 5.13 12.34 -4.21
CA ALA A 121 4.98 13.61 -4.91
C ALA A 121 5.87 13.64 -6.17
N MET A 122 5.39 13.08 -7.28
CA MET A 122 6.19 12.92 -8.51
C MET A 122 6.61 14.23 -9.20
N GLN A 123 5.92 15.35 -8.97
CA GLN A 123 6.26 16.66 -9.58
C GLN A 123 6.55 16.57 -11.10
N LEU A 124 5.69 15.84 -11.84
CA LEU A 124 5.90 15.45 -13.25
C LEU A 124 6.30 16.56 -14.24
N LYS A 125 6.03 17.83 -13.90
CA LYS A 125 6.38 18.98 -14.76
C LYS A 125 7.82 19.47 -14.57
N THR A 126 8.47 19.07 -13.49
CA THR A 126 9.77 19.55 -13.03
C THR A 126 10.83 18.45 -13.08
N GLN A 127 10.44 17.23 -13.47
CA GLN A 127 11.38 16.15 -13.80
C GLN A 127 11.82 16.29 -15.26
N ASP A 128 13.14 16.22 -15.49
CA ASP A 128 13.78 16.15 -16.82
C ASP A 128 13.52 14.82 -17.54
#